data_AF-A0A3N5UNJ0-F1
#
_entry.id   AF-A0A3N5UNJ0-F1
#
_cell.length_a   1.000
_cell.length_b   1.000
_cell.length_c   1.000
_cell.angle_alpha   90.00
_cell.angle_beta   90.00
_cell.angle_gamma   90.00
#
_symmetry.space_group_name_H-M   'P 1'
#
loop_
_entity.id
_entity.type
_entity.pdbx_description
1 polymer ?
#
loop_
_entity_poly.entity_id
_entity_poly.type
_entity_poly.pdbx_seq_one_letter_code
_entity_poly.pdbx_strand_id
1 'polypeptide(L)'
;MKRGREGMFVITDKRIAFISKTNMSYRMHDVYSNRQRIRLEHNDNVFRPIDDYGISELREDLDKDPINMQFEYNRIRDLYVEEKRWGTALRIDLEMYHNVKKSYKFSVVKSWVKYPAKDPLQFHHMDWIPVITLFENFKKNLI
;
A
#
# COMPACT_ATOMS: atom_id res chain seq x y z
N MET A 1 -5.56 -18.17 11.84
CA MET A 1 -5.85 -17.37 10.62
C MET A 1 -5.19 -16.01 10.79
N LYS A 2 -4.16 -15.66 10.02
CA LYS A 2 -3.50 -14.34 10.17
C LYS A 2 -4.47 -13.26 9.67
N ARG A 3 -4.94 -12.41 10.58
CA ARG A 3 -5.79 -11.25 10.24
C ARG A 3 -4.99 -10.29 9.34
N GLY A 4 -5.67 -9.67 8.38
CA GLY A 4 -5.13 -8.56 7.61
C GLY A 4 -4.72 -7.41 8.53
N ARG A 5 -3.78 -6.58 8.06
CA ARG A 5 -3.37 -5.35 8.77
C ARG A 5 -3.89 -4.15 8.01
N GLU A 6 -4.32 -3.15 8.77
CA GLU A 6 -4.63 -1.82 8.25
C GLU A 6 -3.39 -0.94 8.38
N GLY A 7 -3.24 0.01 7.45
CA GLY A 7 -2.09 0.89 7.41
C GLY A 7 -2.08 1.75 6.16
N MET A 8 -1.14 2.68 6.12
CA MET A 8 -0.89 3.52 4.97
C MET A 8 -0.08 2.76 3.93
N PHE A 9 -0.52 2.83 2.68
CA PHE A 9 0.23 2.33 1.54
C PHE A 9 0.95 3.51 0.88
N VAL A 10 2.28 3.51 0.96
CA VAL A 10 3.13 4.63 0.52
C VAL A 10 3.97 4.16 -0.67
N ILE A 11 4.05 4.99 -1.70
CA ILE A 11 4.77 4.67 -2.94
C ILE A 11 5.77 5.78 -3.19
N THR A 12 7.01 5.41 -3.50
CA THR A 12 8.04 6.32 -3.98
C THR A 12 8.62 5.81 -5.30
N ASP A 13 9.47 6.61 -5.92
CA ASP A 13 10.31 6.26 -7.06
C ASP A 13 11.20 5.00 -6.89
N LYS A 14 11.45 4.56 -5.65
CA LYS A 14 12.40 3.48 -5.33
C LYS A 14 11.78 2.28 -4.60
N ARG A 15 10.62 2.46 -3.96
CA ARG A 15 10.02 1.45 -3.09
C ARG A 15 8.51 1.61 -2.96
N ILE A 16 7.87 0.51 -2.62
CA ILE A 16 6.56 0.48 -1.97
C ILE A 16 6.77 0.26 -0.48
N ALA A 17 6.04 0.98 0.37
CA ALA A 17 6.06 0.81 1.82
C ALA A 17 4.63 0.64 2.37
N PHE A 18 4.53 -0.11 3.46
CA PHE A 18 3.30 -0.32 4.20
C PHE A 18 3.53 0.04 5.67
N ILE A 19 2.89 1.12 6.10
CA ILE A 19 3.09 1.73 7.42
C ILE A 19 1.87 1.45 8.29
N SER A 20 2.02 0.58 9.28
CA SER A 20 0.99 0.31 10.30
C SER A 20 1.17 1.14 11.57
N LYS A 21 2.39 1.60 11.86
CA LYS A 21 2.69 2.50 12.99
C LYS A 21 3.42 3.73 12.47
N THR A 22 2.82 4.91 12.66
CA THR A 22 3.36 6.18 12.16
C THR A 22 3.62 7.18 13.30
N ASN A 23 4.51 8.16 13.07
CA ASN A 23 4.65 9.38 13.87
C ASN A 23 3.65 10.47 13.46
N MET A 24 2.94 10.30 12.35
CA MET A 24 1.93 11.25 11.89
C MET A 24 0.88 11.48 12.99
N SER A 25 0.59 12.76 13.26
CA SER A 25 -0.43 13.11 14.24
C SER A 25 -1.81 12.57 13.83
N TYR A 26 -2.65 12.26 14.82
CA TYR A 26 -4.01 11.77 14.56
C TYR A 26 -4.83 12.73 13.68
N ARG A 27 -4.71 14.04 13.93
CA ARG A 27 -5.40 15.07 13.14
C ARG A 27 -4.98 15.02 11.66
N MET A 28 -3.69 14.89 11.39
CA MET A 28 -3.18 14.80 10.03
C MET A 28 -3.66 13.54 9.34
N HIS A 29 -3.55 12.40 10.03
CA HIS A 29 -4.01 11.12 9.52
C HIS A 29 -5.51 11.14 9.18
N ASP A 30 -6.35 11.74 10.04
CA ASP A 30 -7.79 11.87 9.81
C ASP A 30 -8.10 12.76 8.59
N VAL A 31 -7.45 13.92 8.45
CA VAL A 31 -7.63 14.82 7.30
C VAL A 31 -7.29 14.12 5.99
N TYR A 32 -6.14 13.45 5.91
CA TYR A 32 -5.72 12.78 4.67
C TYR A 32 -6.56 11.55 4.37
N SER A 33 -6.93 10.77 5.39
CA SER A 33 -7.83 9.62 5.23
C SER A 33 -9.20 10.05 4.70
N ASN A 34 -9.76 11.16 5.23
CA ASN A 34 -11.03 11.71 4.74
C ASN A 34 -10.94 12.22 3.29
N ARG A 35 -9.84 12.90 2.92
CA ARG A 35 -9.60 13.33 1.54
C ARG A 35 -9.50 12.14 0.59
N GLN A 36 -8.77 11.09 0.97
CA GLN A 36 -8.68 9.87 0.17
C GLN A 36 -10.04 9.18 0.03
N ARG A 37 -10.83 9.08 1.13
CA ARG A 37 -12.18 8.54 1.10
C ARG A 37 -13.08 9.27 0.09
N ILE A 38 -13.11 10.61 0.15
CA ILE A 38 -13.91 11.42 -0.78
C ILE A 38 -13.46 11.17 -2.23
N ARG A 39 -12.16 11.08 -2.50
CA ARG A 39 -11.64 10.77 -3.86
C ARG A 39 -12.07 9.39 -4.35
N LEU A 40 -12.01 8.38 -3.48
CA LEU A 40 -12.50 7.03 -3.79
C LEU A 40 -13.99 7.02 -4.11
N GLU A 41 -14.80 7.81 -3.40
CA GLU A 41 -16.23 7.95 -3.67
C GLU A 41 -16.51 8.57 -5.05
N HIS A 42 -15.60 9.44 -5.53
CA HIS A 42 -15.70 10.09 -6.84
C HIS A 42 -14.91 9.37 -7.95
N ASN A 43 -14.36 8.18 -7.70
CA ASN A 43 -13.48 7.45 -8.62
C ASN A 43 -12.27 8.28 -9.12
N ASP A 44 -11.77 9.22 -8.30
CA ASP A 44 -10.58 10.00 -8.59
C ASP A 44 -9.31 9.24 -8.16
N ASN A 45 -8.17 9.63 -8.73
CA ASN A 45 -6.87 9.08 -8.39
C ASN A 45 -6.46 9.43 -6.95
N VAL A 46 -6.27 8.40 -6.13
CA VAL A 46 -5.86 8.53 -4.72
C VAL A 46 -4.35 8.59 -4.51
N PHE A 47 -3.56 8.18 -5.49
CA PHE A 47 -2.09 8.22 -5.43
C PHE A 47 -1.61 9.65 -5.67
N ARG A 48 -1.76 10.50 -4.66
CA ARG A 48 -1.33 11.89 -4.67
C ARG A 48 -0.25 12.10 -3.60
N PRO A 49 0.72 12.99 -3.85
CA PRO A 49 1.62 13.46 -2.81
C PRO A 49 0.84 14.03 -1.62
N ILE A 50 1.40 13.85 -0.43
CA ILE A 50 0.90 14.41 0.82
C ILE A 50 1.87 15.54 1.19
N ASP A 51 1.37 16.75 1.41
CA ASP A 51 2.22 17.94 1.57
C ASP A 51 3.19 17.83 2.75
N ASP A 52 2.72 17.28 3.89
CA ASP A 52 3.51 17.16 5.12
C ASP A 52 3.90 15.70 5.45
N TYR A 53 3.96 14.83 4.43
CA TYR A 53 4.48 13.47 4.59
C TYR A 53 5.36 13.11 3.39
N GLY A 54 6.65 13.34 3.55
CA GLY A 54 7.66 13.11 2.54
C GLY A 54 8.58 11.92 2.87
N ILE A 55 9.77 11.96 2.28
CA ILE A 55 10.77 10.89 2.40
C ILE A 55 11.37 10.83 3.80
N SER A 56 11.52 11.97 4.48
CA SER A 56 12.07 12.03 5.85
C SER A 56 11.13 11.34 6.83
N GLU A 57 9.84 11.67 6.78
CA GLU A 57 8.81 11.09 7.63
C GLU A 57 8.63 9.59 7.36
N LEU A 58 8.66 9.19 6.08
CA LEU A 58 8.64 7.78 5.69
C LEU A 58 9.85 7.01 6.26
N ARG A 59 11.05 7.60 6.24
CA ARG A 59 12.25 6.96 6.82
C ARG A 59 12.11 6.78 8.32
N GLU A 60 11.71 7.83 9.04
CA GLU A 60 11.46 7.76 10.47
C GLU A 60 10.43 6.68 10.82
N ASP A 61 9.33 6.59 10.07
CA ASP A 61 8.32 5.55 10.27
C ASP A 61 8.88 4.14 10.00
N LEU A 62 9.68 3.97 8.94
CA LEU A 62 10.29 2.67 8.63
C LEU A 62 11.30 2.22 9.70
N ASP A 63 12.06 3.15 10.28
CA ASP A 63 13.05 2.86 11.33
C ASP A 63 12.40 2.65 12.70
N LYS A 64 11.19 3.20 12.91
CA LYS A 64 10.47 3.17 14.19
C LYS A 64 10.05 1.77 14.65
N ASP A 65 9.51 0.95 13.74
CA ASP A 65 8.97 -0.35 14.13
C ASP A 65 9.07 -1.39 12.99
N PRO A 66 9.60 -2.59 13.25
CA PRO A 66 9.74 -3.66 12.25
C PRO A 66 8.40 -4.19 11.72
N ILE A 67 7.26 -3.81 12.32
CA ILE A 67 5.94 -4.10 11.78
C ILE A 67 5.69 -3.38 10.45
N ASN A 68 6.30 -2.21 10.26
CA ASN A 68 6.27 -1.45 9.02
C ASN A 68 7.13 -2.19 8.00
N MET A 69 6.63 -2.26 6.78
CA MET A 69 7.25 -3.04 5.72
C MET A 69 7.67 -2.12 4.59
N GLN A 70 8.76 -2.50 3.92
CA GLN A 70 9.19 -1.88 2.69
C GLN A 70 9.59 -2.94 1.68
N PHE A 71 9.38 -2.60 0.41
CA PHE A 71 9.65 -3.41 -0.75
C PHE A 71 10.40 -2.54 -1.74
N GLU A 72 11.72 -2.61 -1.71
CA GLU A 72 12.57 -1.96 -2.71
C GLU A 72 12.34 -2.60 -4.08
N TYR A 73 12.20 -1.79 -5.13
CA TYR A 73 11.85 -2.29 -6.46
C TYR A 73 12.88 -3.26 -7.05
N ASN A 74 14.15 -3.13 -6.68
CA ASN A 74 15.20 -4.08 -7.07
C ASN A 74 14.96 -5.50 -6.51
N ARG A 75 14.29 -5.65 -5.37
CA ARG A 75 13.97 -6.92 -4.70
C ARG A 75 12.60 -7.49 -5.09
N ILE A 76 11.77 -6.69 -5.76
CA ILE A 76 10.50 -7.16 -6.29
C ILE A 76 10.79 -7.94 -7.57
N ARG A 77 10.32 -9.19 -7.58
CA ARG A 77 10.37 -10.08 -8.74
C ARG A 77 9.23 -9.72 -9.69
N ASP A 78 8.00 -9.79 -9.18
CA ASP A 78 6.77 -9.54 -9.94
C ASP A 78 5.83 -8.62 -9.15
N LEU A 79 5.16 -7.72 -9.86
CA LEU A 79 4.15 -6.80 -9.34
C LEU A 79 2.95 -6.80 -10.29
N TYR A 80 1.77 -7.23 -9.83
CA TYR A 80 0.59 -7.35 -10.69
C TYR A 80 -0.72 -7.16 -9.94
N VAL A 81 -1.80 -6.98 -10.71
CA VAL A 81 -3.15 -6.77 -10.19
C VAL A 81 -3.92 -8.08 -10.26
N GLU A 82 -4.53 -8.44 -9.14
CA GLU A 82 -5.56 -9.47 -9.07
C GLU A 82 -6.94 -8.81 -9.08
N GLU A 83 -7.66 -8.94 -10.19
CA GLU A 83 -9.06 -8.55 -10.26
C GLU A 83 -9.96 -9.68 -9.73
N LYS A 84 -10.87 -9.34 -8.81
CA LYS A 84 -11.85 -10.26 -8.24
C LYS A 84 -13.24 -9.63 -8.36
N ARG A 85 -14.28 -10.46 -8.28
CA ARG A 85 -15.69 -10.00 -8.29
C ARG A 85 -16.01 -8.97 -7.20
N TRP A 86 -15.28 -8.99 -6.09
CA TRP A 86 -15.52 -8.15 -4.92
C TRP A 86 -14.56 -6.94 -4.81
N GLY A 87 -13.59 -6.82 -5.71
CA GLY A 87 -12.59 -5.76 -5.67
C GLY A 87 -11.29 -6.13 -6.38
N THR A 88 -10.35 -5.19 -6.37
CA THR A 88 -9.00 -5.39 -6.93
C THR A 88 -7.96 -5.45 -5.82
N ALA A 89 -6.88 -6.16 -6.05
CA ALA A 89 -5.74 -6.15 -5.15
C ALA A 89 -4.42 -6.10 -5.89
N LEU A 90 -3.46 -5.36 -5.33
CA LEU A 90 -2.08 -5.37 -5.78
C LEU A 90 -1.35 -6.53 -5.10
N ARG A 91 -0.62 -7.32 -5.89
CA ARG A 91 0.21 -8.41 -5.41
C ARG A 91 1.68 -8.12 -5.67
N ILE A 92 2.49 -8.28 -4.63
CA ILE A 92 3.95 -8.14 -4.66
C ILE A 92 4.56 -9.51 -4.38
N ASP A 93 5.28 -10.05 -5.36
CA ASP A 93 6.04 -11.27 -5.18
C ASP A 93 7.54 -10.93 -5.05
N LEU A 94 8.13 -11.33 -3.92
CA LEU A 94 9.54 -11.15 -3.61
C LEU A 94 10.31 -12.43 -3.86
N GLU A 95 11.51 -12.28 -4.39
CA GLU A 95 12.52 -13.33 -4.44
C GLU A 95 13.48 -13.15 -3.25
N MET A 96 13.52 -14.15 -2.37
CA MET A 96 14.47 -14.18 -1.26
C MET A 96 15.58 -15.20 -1.53
N TYR A 97 16.63 -15.15 -0.72
CA TYR A 97 17.70 -16.14 -0.74
C TYR A 97 17.14 -17.57 -0.67
N HIS A 98 17.78 -18.50 -1.39
CA HIS A 98 17.39 -19.91 -1.49
C HIS A 98 16.03 -20.18 -2.18
N ASN A 99 15.64 -19.38 -3.16
CA ASN A 99 14.39 -19.53 -3.92
C ASN A 99 13.13 -19.48 -3.06
N VAL A 100 13.21 -18.93 -1.85
CA VAL A 100 12.04 -18.73 -1.00
C VAL A 100 11.22 -17.57 -1.57
N LYS A 101 10.01 -17.88 -2.04
CA LYS A 101 9.08 -16.88 -2.57
C LYS A 101 8.18 -16.37 -1.44
N LYS A 102 8.08 -15.05 -1.31
CA LYS A 102 7.16 -14.42 -0.36
C LYS A 102 6.24 -13.47 -1.09
N SER A 103 4.94 -13.72 -1.00
CA SER A 103 3.89 -12.92 -1.63
C SER A 103 3.17 -12.05 -0.61
N TYR A 104 2.88 -10.81 -0.98
CA TYR A 104 2.06 -9.88 -0.21
C TYR A 104 0.91 -9.37 -1.06
N LYS A 105 -0.25 -9.16 -0.44
CA LYS A 105 -1.46 -8.70 -1.09
C LYS A 105 -1.98 -7.46 -0.39
N PHE A 106 -2.29 -6.43 -1.17
CA PHE A 106 -2.82 -5.15 -0.71
C PHE A 106 -4.14 -4.86 -1.40
N SER A 107 -5.12 -4.41 -0.64
CA SER A 107 -6.46 -4.08 -1.12
C SER A 107 -6.99 -2.89 -0.33
N VAL A 108 -7.77 -2.04 -0.98
CA VAL A 108 -8.41 -0.90 -0.32
C VAL A 108 -9.79 -1.33 0.17
N VAL A 109 -9.99 -1.26 1.49
CA VAL A 109 -11.24 -1.65 2.15
C VAL A 109 -12.24 -0.48 2.07
N LYS A 110 -13.46 -0.76 1.64
CA LYS A 110 -14.57 0.21 1.58
C LYS A 110 -15.34 0.29 2.89
N SER A 111 -15.58 -0.85 3.53
CA SER A 111 -16.33 -0.91 4.78
C SER A 111 -15.88 -2.07 5.68
N TRP A 112 -16.03 -1.87 6.99
CA TRP A 112 -15.65 -2.82 8.02
C TRP A 112 -16.87 -3.25 8.83
N VAL A 113 -16.95 -4.54 9.14
CA VAL A 113 -17.79 -5.01 10.25
C VAL A 113 -17.01 -4.85 11.54
N LYS A 114 -17.66 -4.47 12.65
CA LYS A 114 -17.01 -4.30 13.96
C LYS A 114 -17.24 -5.48 14.91
N TYR A 115 -18.27 -6.29 14.69
CA TYR A 115 -18.69 -7.40 15.57
C TYR A 115 -19.05 -8.64 14.74
N PRO A 116 -18.68 -9.87 15.16
CA PRO A 116 -18.00 -10.23 16.41
C PRO A 116 -16.48 -9.96 16.41
N ALA A 117 -15.90 -9.68 15.25
CA ALA A 117 -14.53 -9.21 15.11
C ALA A 117 -14.43 -8.22 13.94
N LYS A 118 -13.46 -7.28 14.02
CA LYS A 118 -13.21 -6.35 12.92
C LYS A 118 -12.69 -7.10 11.70
N ASP A 119 -13.44 -7.05 10.60
CA ASP A 119 -13.10 -7.69 9.32
C ASP A 119 -13.63 -6.87 8.14
N PRO A 120 -12.94 -6.83 6.99
CA PRO A 120 -13.37 -6.05 5.84
C PRO A 120 -14.57 -6.74 5.17
N LEU A 121 -15.62 -5.97 4.88
CA LEU A 121 -16.84 -6.46 4.27
C LEU A 121 -16.86 -6.23 2.76
N GLN A 122 -16.34 -5.08 2.33
CA GLN A 122 -16.32 -4.65 0.94
C GLN A 122 -14.96 -4.03 0.62
N PHE A 123 -14.56 -4.13 -0.64
CA PHE A 123 -13.31 -3.58 -1.14
C PHE A 123 -13.58 -2.70 -2.37
N HIS A 124 -12.68 -1.75 -2.62
CA HIS A 124 -12.73 -0.94 -3.82
C HIS A 124 -12.15 -1.68 -5.04
N HIS A 125 -12.70 -1.38 -6.21
CA HIS A 125 -12.02 -1.58 -7.48
C HIS A 125 -11.13 -0.36 -7.70
N MET A 126 -9.84 -0.57 -7.52
CA MET A 126 -8.79 0.45 -7.59
C MET A 126 -8.05 0.30 -8.91
N ASP A 127 -7.79 1.43 -9.56
CA ASP A 127 -6.82 1.45 -10.65
C ASP A 127 -5.40 1.44 -10.06
N TRP A 128 -4.75 0.28 -10.13
CA TRP A 128 -3.35 0.10 -9.68
C TRP A 128 -2.34 0.31 -10.81
N ILE A 129 -2.79 0.58 -12.04
CA ILE A 129 -1.90 0.75 -13.20
C ILE A 129 -0.82 1.81 -12.95
N PRO A 130 -1.09 2.98 -12.35
CA PRO A 130 -0.04 3.96 -12.06
C PRO A 130 1.12 3.39 -11.21
N VAL A 131 0.80 2.48 -10.28
CA VAL A 131 1.80 1.83 -9.41
C VAL A 131 2.65 0.85 -10.21
N ILE A 132 2.00 0.06 -11.08
CA ILE A 132 2.69 -0.89 -11.97
C ILE A 132 3.61 -0.14 -12.94
N THR A 133 3.11 0.90 -13.60
CA THR A 133 3.88 1.70 -14.54
C THR A 133 5.12 2.31 -13.87
N LEU A 134 4.99 2.78 -12.63
CA LEU A 134 6.13 3.32 -11.90
C LEU A 134 7.20 2.25 -11.62
N PHE A 135 6.79 1.04 -11.25
CA PHE A 135 7.69 -0.10 -11.07
C PHE A 135 8.36 -0.55 -12.38
N GLU A 136 7.61 -0.64 -13.47
CA GLU A 136 8.14 -1.00 -14.79
C GLU A 136 9.15 0.04 -15.29
N ASN A 137 8.87 1.33 -15.10
CA ASN A 137 9.80 2.40 -15.45
C ASN A 137 11.10 2.31 -14.65
N PHE A 138 11.03 1.98 -13.35
CA PHE A 138 12.22 1.72 -12.56
C PHE A 138 13.04 0.55 -13.12
N LYS A 139 12.39 -0.56 -13.50
CA LYS A 139 13.08 -1.73 -14.09
C LYS A 139 13.73 -1.41 -15.43
N LYS A 140 13.08 -0.61 -16.28
CA LYS A 140 13.64 -0.16 -17.57
C LYS A 140 14.89 0.69 -17.39
N ASN A 141 14.93 1.55 -16.37
CA ASN A 141 16.08 2.42 -16.10
C ASN A 141 17.29 1.69 -15.49
N LEU A 142 17.18 0.40 -15.18
CA LEU A 142 18.28 -0.43 -14.68
C LEU A 142 19.03 -1.18 -15.81
N ILE A 143 18.50 -1.17 -17.04
CA ILE A 143 19.04 -1.83 -18.23
C ILE A 143 19.68 -0.78 -19.12
#